data_AF-A0A7J3ABX2-F1
#
_entry.id   AF-A0A7J3ABX2-F1
#
_cell.length_a   1.000
_cell.length_b   1.000
_cell.length_c   1.000
_cell.angle_alpha   90.00
_cell.angle_beta   90.00
_cell.angle_gamma   90.00
#
_symmetry.space_group_name_H-M   'P 1'
#
loop_
_entity.id
_entity.type
_entity.pdbx_description
1 polymer ?
#
loop_
_entity_poly.entity_id
_entity_poly.type
_entity_poly.pdbx_seq_one_letter_code
_entity_poly.pdbx_strand_id
1 'polypeptide(L)'
;MQYRVVPKNGDKLSALGFGLMRLPQKSGKIDEERAINQIHYAIDNGVNYLDTAPPYHAGESERVLGKALQGGYREKVKIATKLSHFMISKEEDMDKMLAMQLAKLQTDHIDYYLLHSLDAAAWKKLQKLNVLRFLQKA
;
A
#
# COMPACT_ATOMS: atom_id res chain seq x y z
N MET A 1 -6.97 5.31 20.63
CA MET A 1 -6.27 4.29 19.81
C MET A 1 -5.19 3.61 20.63
N GLN A 2 -4.98 2.29 20.48
CA GLN A 2 -3.82 1.57 21.03
C GLN A 2 -2.72 1.45 19.97
N TYR A 3 -1.45 1.48 20.37
CA TYR A 3 -0.30 1.40 19.46
C TYR A 3 0.64 0.25 19.83
N ARG A 4 1.30 -0.34 18.82
CA ARG A 4 2.35 -1.35 18.97
C ARG A 4 3.63 -0.89 18.30
N VAL A 5 4.76 -1.16 18.95
CA VAL A 5 6.08 -0.82 18.41
C VAL A 5 6.53 -1.95 17.48
N VAL A 6 6.96 -1.60 16.28
CA VAL A 6 7.65 -2.51 15.36
C VAL A 6 9.11 -2.63 15.83
N PRO A 7 9.57 -3.80 16.32
CA PRO A 7 10.88 -3.90 16.97
C PRO A 7 12.05 -3.54 16.05
N LYS A 8 11.90 -3.78 14.75
CA LYS A 8 12.97 -3.59 13.76
C LYS A 8 13.30 -2.11 13.50
N ASN A 9 12.32 -1.23 13.53
CA ASN A 9 12.48 0.18 13.13
C ASN A 9 11.91 1.20 14.13
N GLY A 10 11.27 0.74 15.21
CA GLY A 10 10.75 1.60 16.27
C GLY A 10 9.41 2.29 15.95
N ASP A 11 8.83 2.06 14.77
CA ASP A 11 7.55 2.67 14.39
C ASP A 11 6.45 2.27 15.37
N LYS A 12 5.65 3.26 15.79
CA LYS A 12 4.46 3.06 16.65
C LYS A 12 3.22 3.00 15.78
N LEU A 13 2.78 1.80 15.43
CA LEU A 13 1.62 1.58 14.57
C LEU A 13 0.35 1.38 15.38
N SER A 14 -0.78 1.91 14.91
CA SER A 14 -2.09 1.64 15.49
C SER A 14 -2.38 0.14 15.45
N ALA A 15 -2.93 -0.40 16.54
CA ALA A 15 -3.25 -1.83 16.64
C ALA A 15 -4.28 -2.29 15.60
N LEU A 16 -5.07 -1.34 15.08
CA LEU A 16 -5.93 -1.52 13.93
C LEU A 16 -5.38 -0.67 12.77
N GLY A 17 -5.26 -1.28 11.59
CA GLY A 17 -5.01 -0.57 10.33
C GLY A 17 -6.29 -0.35 9.54
N PHE A 18 -6.24 0.54 8.55
CA PHE A 18 -7.33 0.72 7.59
C PHE A 18 -7.02 -0.04 6.31
N GLY A 19 -7.89 -0.97 5.92
CA GLY A 19 -7.72 -1.76 4.70
C GLY A 19 -8.48 -1.18 3.51
N LEU A 20 -7.81 -1.03 2.37
CA LEU A 20 -8.37 -0.43 1.16
C LEU A 20 -8.87 -1.46 0.12
N MET A 21 -8.92 -2.75 0.46
CA MET A 21 -9.43 -3.80 -0.43
C MET A 21 -10.93 -3.68 -0.71
N ARG A 22 -11.71 -3.13 0.25
CA ARG A 22 -13.18 -3.09 0.21
C ARG A 22 -13.71 -1.69 0.50
N LEU A 23 -13.11 -0.68 -0.14
CA LEU A 23 -13.65 0.69 -0.14
C LEU A 23 -15.10 0.70 -0.64
N PRO A 24 -15.93 1.64 -0.15
CA PRO A 24 -17.31 1.77 -0.59
C PRO A 24 -17.37 2.00 -2.10
N GLN A 25 -18.39 1.44 -2.75
CA GLN A 25 -18.58 1.58 -4.19
C GLN A 25 -19.94 2.16 -4.53
N LYS A 26 -19.99 2.95 -5.60
CA LYS A 26 -21.20 3.49 -6.22
C LYS A 26 -21.10 3.24 -7.73
N SER A 27 -22.11 2.56 -8.29
CA SER A 27 -22.16 2.20 -9.72
C SER A 27 -20.91 1.46 -10.23
N GLY A 28 -20.42 0.50 -9.44
CA GLY A 28 -19.28 -0.36 -9.81
C GLY A 28 -17.89 0.28 -9.69
N LYS A 29 -17.79 1.54 -9.26
CA LYS A 29 -16.51 2.24 -8.99
C LYS A 29 -16.42 2.63 -7.51
N ILE A 30 -15.22 2.94 -7.03
CA ILE A 30 -15.06 3.49 -5.67
C ILE A 30 -15.89 4.77 -5.55
N ASP A 31 -16.71 4.85 -4.50
CA ASP A 31 -17.31 6.10 -4.05
C ASP A 31 -16.22 6.93 -3.37
N GLU A 32 -15.48 7.72 -4.16
CA GLU A 32 -14.26 8.40 -3.70
C GLU A 32 -14.52 9.34 -2.52
N GLU A 33 -15.60 10.12 -2.56
CA GLU A 33 -15.95 11.05 -1.48
C GLU A 33 -16.18 10.30 -0.17
N ARG A 34 -17.00 9.24 -0.21
CA ARG A 34 -17.27 8.43 0.98
C ARG A 34 -16.02 7.70 1.45
N ALA A 35 -15.21 7.17 0.55
CA ALA A 35 -13.97 6.48 0.88
C ALA A 35 -12.96 7.43 1.56
N ILE A 36 -12.76 8.62 1.01
CA ILE A 36 -11.86 9.64 1.57
C ILE A 36 -12.35 10.07 2.95
N ASN A 37 -13.64 10.33 3.12
CA ASN A 37 -14.22 10.68 4.43
C ASN A 37 -14.00 9.57 5.47
N GLN A 38 -14.11 8.29 5.08
CA GLN A 38 -13.81 7.17 5.98
C GLN A 38 -12.33 7.07 6.32
N ILE A 39 -11.43 7.30 5.35
CA ILE A 39 -9.99 7.32 5.56
C ILE A 39 -9.61 8.46 6.53
N HIS A 40 -10.10 9.68 6.30
CA HIS A 40 -9.87 10.83 7.18
C HIS A 40 -10.40 10.58 8.59
N TYR A 41 -11.64 10.09 8.71
CA TYR A 41 -12.20 9.73 10.01
C TYR A 41 -11.32 8.74 10.77
N ALA A 42 -10.81 7.70 10.09
CA ALA A 42 -9.92 6.73 10.72
C ALA A 42 -8.61 7.37 11.19
N ILE A 43 -7.99 8.21 10.34
CA ILE A 43 -6.73 8.90 10.66
C ILE A 43 -6.91 9.88 11.82
N ASP A 44 -7.97 10.69 11.79
CA ASP A 44 -8.26 11.67 12.84
C ASP A 44 -8.61 11.01 14.19
N ASN A 45 -9.03 9.73 14.17
CA ASN A 45 -9.22 8.90 15.36
C ASN A 45 -8.01 8.01 15.70
N GLY A 46 -6.85 8.29 15.09
CA GLY A 46 -5.55 7.77 15.48
C GLY A 46 -5.07 6.54 14.68
N VAL A 47 -5.80 6.08 13.67
CA VAL A 47 -5.27 5.04 12.75
C VAL A 47 -4.12 5.63 11.95
N ASN A 48 -2.96 4.97 11.97
CA ASN A 48 -1.78 5.43 11.25
C ASN A 48 -1.14 4.37 10.35
N TYR A 49 -1.81 3.24 10.11
CA TYR A 49 -1.35 2.20 9.19
C TYR A 49 -2.42 1.92 8.13
N LEU A 50 -2.10 2.18 6.86
CA LEU A 50 -3.04 2.05 5.74
C LEU A 50 -2.55 0.97 4.76
N ASP A 51 -3.34 -0.09 4.56
CA ASP A 51 -3.02 -1.23 3.69
C ASP A 51 -3.75 -1.15 2.36
N THR A 52 -3.00 -1.10 1.27
CA THR A 52 -3.50 -1.16 -0.11
C THR A 52 -2.70 -2.19 -0.94
N ALA A 53 -3.05 -2.38 -2.20
CA ALA A 53 -2.29 -3.20 -3.14
C ALA A 53 -2.68 -2.89 -4.59
N PRO A 54 -1.80 -3.14 -5.59
CA PRO A 54 -2.09 -2.94 -7.01
C PRO A 54 -3.38 -3.58 -7.55
N PRO A 55 -3.82 -4.80 -7.15
CA PRO A 55 -5.06 -5.37 -7.69
C PRO A 55 -6.34 -4.82 -7.06
N TYR A 56 -6.27 -4.11 -5.94
CA TYR A 56 -7.47 -3.69 -5.21
C TYR A 56 -8.26 -2.67 -6.04
N HIS A 57 -9.58 -2.89 -6.17
CA HIS A 57 -10.47 -2.06 -7.00
C HIS A 57 -9.95 -1.85 -8.43
N ALA A 58 -9.44 -2.92 -9.05
CA ALA A 58 -8.84 -2.87 -10.39
C ALA A 58 -7.71 -1.82 -10.53
N GLY A 59 -6.97 -1.57 -9.44
CA GLY A 59 -5.83 -0.64 -9.40
C GLY A 59 -6.16 0.78 -8.98
N GLU A 60 -7.39 1.05 -8.56
CA GLU A 60 -7.85 2.39 -8.19
C GLU A 60 -7.64 2.73 -6.71
N SER A 61 -7.44 1.74 -5.82
CA SER A 61 -7.33 2.00 -4.38
C SER A 61 -6.11 2.87 -4.03
N GLU A 62 -4.96 2.65 -4.69
CA GLU A 62 -3.75 3.47 -4.50
C GLU A 62 -3.97 4.92 -4.95
N ARG A 63 -4.72 5.13 -6.04
CA ARG A 63 -5.06 6.49 -6.53
C ARG A 63 -5.96 7.22 -5.55
N VAL A 64 -6.99 6.55 -5.02
CA VAL A 64 -7.89 7.13 -4.02
C VAL A 64 -7.14 7.42 -2.71
N LEU A 65 -6.25 6.52 -2.29
CA LEU A 65 -5.39 6.76 -1.14
C LEU A 65 -4.48 7.97 -1.34
N GLY A 66 -3.84 8.09 -2.51
CA GLY A 66 -2.98 9.22 -2.82
C GLY A 66 -3.71 10.56 -2.74
N LYS A 67 -4.97 10.62 -3.19
CA LYS A 67 -5.85 11.79 -3.01
C LYS A 67 -6.18 12.03 -1.54
N ALA A 68 -6.54 10.99 -0.79
CA ALA A 68 -6.90 11.09 0.62
C ALA A 68 -5.75 11.63 1.49
N LEU A 69 -4.50 11.37 1.11
CA LEU A 69 -3.32 11.76 1.89
C LEU A 69 -2.79 13.17 1.61
N GLN A 70 -3.38 13.90 0.66
CA GLN A 70 -3.03 15.29 0.42
C GLN A 70 -3.42 16.19 1.61
N GLY A 71 -2.91 17.43 1.63
CA GLY A 71 -3.25 18.39 2.69
C GLY A 71 -2.69 18.03 4.07
N GLY A 72 -1.55 17.34 4.12
CA GLY A 72 -0.84 17.01 5.36
C GLY A 72 -1.21 15.67 5.99
N TYR A 73 -2.15 14.91 5.43
CA TYR A 73 -2.49 13.57 5.93
C TYR A 73 -1.37 12.55 5.70
N ARG A 74 -0.53 12.72 4.67
CA ARG A 74 0.61 11.84 4.38
C ARG A 74 1.57 11.70 5.57
N GLU A 75 1.82 12.79 6.31
CA GLU A 75 2.73 12.83 7.46
C GLU A 75 2.16 12.12 8.71
N LYS A 76 0.85 11.86 8.72
CA LYS A 76 0.16 11.23 9.86
C LYS A 76 0.19 9.70 9.80
N VAL A 77 0.59 9.10 8.68
CA VAL A 77 0.37 7.69 8.40
C VAL A 77 1.59 6.97 7.83
N LYS A 78 1.54 5.65 7.93
CA LYS A 78 2.43 4.68 7.31
C LYS A 78 1.66 3.95 6.23
N ILE A 79 2.16 3.99 5.00
CA ILE A 79 1.54 3.31 3.85
C ILE A 79 2.15 1.92 3.71
N ALA A 80 1.28 0.90 3.66
CA ALA A 80 1.63 -0.43 3.25
C ALA A 80 1.02 -0.73 1.87
N THR A 81 1.87 -1.07 0.90
CA THR A 81 1.43 -1.64 -0.38
C THR A 81 2.27 -2.86 -0.74
N LYS A 82 1.94 -3.51 -1.85
CA LYS A 82 2.40 -4.86 -2.16
C LYS A 82 2.95 -4.96 -3.57
N LEU A 83 4.10 -5.62 -3.70
CA LEU A 83 4.61 -6.10 -4.97
C LEU A 83 3.75 -7.28 -5.43
N SER A 84 2.96 -7.06 -6.48
CA SER A 84 1.99 -8.04 -7.00
C SER A 84 2.65 -8.95 -8.04
N HIS A 85 3.25 -10.06 -7.60
CA HIS A 85 4.10 -10.94 -8.42
C HIS A 85 3.45 -11.52 -9.69
N PHE A 86 2.12 -11.56 -9.75
CA PHE A 86 1.35 -11.99 -10.93
C PHE A 86 1.34 -10.93 -12.05
N MET A 87 1.76 -9.69 -11.77
CA MET A 87 1.93 -8.61 -12.76
C MET A 87 3.41 -8.41 -13.19
N ILE A 88 4.31 -9.32 -12.79
CA ILE A 88 5.76 -9.19 -13.00
C ILE A 88 6.24 -10.35 -13.86
N SER A 89 6.95 -10.08 -14.94
CA SER A 89 7.54 -11.13 -15.79
C SER A 89 9.06 -11.05 -15.86
N LYS A 90 9.63 -9.87 -15.63
CA LYS A 90 11.07 -9.60 -15.64
C LYS A 90 11.48 -8.78 -14.41
N GLU A 91 12.78 -8.70 -14.13
CA GLU A 91 13.31 -7.95 -13.00
C GLU A 91 12.94 -6.45 -13.08
N GLU A 92 12.99 -5.86 -14.27
CA GLU A 92 12.69 -4.44 -14.49
C GLU A 92 11.22 -4.08 -14.26
N ASP A 93 10.32 -5.06 -14.25
CA ASP A 93 8.90 -4.82 -13.97
C ASP A 93 8.66 -4.46 -12.49
N MET A 94 9.59 -4.82 -11.59
CA MET A 94 9.54 -4.41 -10.18
C MET A 94 9.77 -2.91 -10.02
N ASP A 95 10.79 -2.35 -10.66
CA ASP A 95 11.06 -0.90 -10.65
C ASP A 95 9.90 -0.13 -11.31
N LYS A 96 9.35 -0.63 -12.43
CA LYS A 96 8.17 -0.02 -13.09
C LYS A 96 6.93 -0.03 -12.19
N MET A 97 6.69 -1.14 -11.49
CA MET A 97 5.56 -1.24 -10.55
C MET A 97 5.73 -0.24 -9.41
N LEU A 98 6.91 -0.19 -8.78
CA LEU A 98 7.19 0.76 -7.72
C LEU A 98 6.98 2.21 -8.19
N ALA A 99 7.51 2.58 -9.36
CA ALA A 99 7.31 3.92 -9.93
C ALA A 99 5.82 4.25 -10.17
N MET A 100 5.05 3.29 -10.68
CA MET A 100 3.60 3.46 -10.85
C MET A 100 2.87 3.64 -9.52
N GLN A 101 3.25 2.87 -8.49
CA GLN A 101 2.64 2.95 -7.17
C GLN A 101 2.92 4.29 -6.50
N LEU A 102 4.17 4.76 -6.53
CA LEU A 102 4.55 6.08 -6.03
C LEU A 102 3.77 7.19 -6.73
N ALA A 103 3.64 7.12 -8.06
CA ALA A 103 2.87 8.08 -8.84
C ALA A 103 1.37 8.07 -8.46
N LYS A 104 0.75 6.88 -8.33
CA LYS A 104 -0.67 6.76 -7.93
C LYS A 104 -0.91 7.28 -6.51
N LEU A 105 -0.01 6.94 -5.58
CA LEU A 105 -0.04 7.36 -4.19
C LEU A 105 0.35 8.84 -4.02
N GLN A 106 0.88 9.49 -5.05
CA GLN A 106 1.32 10.89 -5.02
C GLN A 106 2.29 11.16 -3.86
N THR A 107 3.27 10.26 -3.71
CA THR A 107 4.30 10.30 -2.65
C THR A 107 5.62 9.82 -3.22
N ASP A 108 6.71 10.17 -2.55
CA ASP A 108 8.08 9.79 -2.88
C ASP A 108 8.54 8.50 -2.17
N HIS A 109 7.78 8.00 -1.19
CA HIS A 109 8.14 6.81 -0.42
C HIS A 109 6.95 5.98 0.04
N ILE A 110 7.20 4.68 0.23
CA ILE A 110 6.30 3.68 0.84
C ILE A 110 6.96 3.19 2.12
N ASP A 111 6.24 3.22 3.24
CA ASP A 111 6.79 2.83 4.55
C ASP A 111 6.96 1.32 4.70
N TYR A 112 6.01 0.54 4.17
CA TYR A 112 6.03 -0.92 4.22
C TYR A 112 5.73 -1.51 2.85
N TYR A 113 6.72 -2.18 2.26
CA TYR A 113 6.58 -2.82 0.96
C TYR A 113 6.61 -4.34 1.07
N LEU A 114 5.50 -4.98 0.74
CA LEU A 114 5.25 -6.39 1.02
C LEU A 114 5.25 -7.24 -0.26
N LEU A 115 5.59 -8.52 -0.16
CA LEU A 115 5.37 -9.47 -1.26
C LEU A 115 3.95 -10.02 -1.19
N HIS A 116 3.15 -9.80 -2.24
CA HIS A 116 1.72 -10.12 -2.24
C HIS A 116 1.48 -11.63 -2.39
N SER A 117 0.69 -12.23 -1.50
CA SER A 117 0.12 -13.58 -1.66
C SER A 117 1.12 -14.66 -2.07
N LEU A 118 2.25 -14.75 -1.37
CA LEU A 118 3.30 -15.71 -1.71
C LEU A 118 2.87 -17.16 -1.44
N ASP A 119 3.02 -17.98 -2.48
CA ASP A 119 3.12 -19.44 -2.37
C ASP A 119 4.53 -19.91 -2.80
N ALA A 120 4.75 -21.23 -2.76
CA ALA A 120 6.04 -21.81 -3.10
C ALA A 120 6.46 -21.56 -4.57
N ALA A 121 5.51 -21.51 -5.50
CA ALA A 121 5.79 -21.28 -6.93
C ALA A 121 6.11 -19.81 -7.20
N ALA A 122 5.32 -18.90 -6.64
CA ALA A 122 5.53 -17.47 -6.66
C ALA A 122 6.88 -17.09 -6.05
N TRP A 123 7.25 -17.72 -4.92
CA TRP A 123 8.55 -17.50 -4.29
C TRP A 123 9.71 -17.90 -5.20
N LYS A 124 9.68 -19.11 -5.77
CA LYS A 124 10.71 -19.57 -6.73
C LYS A 124 10.83 -18.64 -7.93
N LYS A 125 9.71 -18.16 -8.47
CA LYS A 125 9.69 -17.18 -9.57
C LYS A 125 10.39 -15.88 -9.15
N LEU A 126 10.01 -15.29 -8.03
CA LEU A 126 10.56 -14.02 -7.55
C LEU A 126 12.05 -14.12 -7.20
N GLN A 127 12.50 -15.26 -6.67
CA GLN A 127 13.94 -15.52 -6.45
C GLN A 127 14.73 -15.48 -7.76
N LYS A 128 14.20 -16.09 -8.84
CA LYS A 128 14.83 -16.03 -10.18
C LYS A 128 14.86 -14.61 -10.76
N LEU A 129 13.96 -13.74 -10.32
CA LEU A 129 13.89 -12.33 -10.69
C LEU A 129 14.65 -11.43 -9.71
N ASN A 130 15.49 -11.99 -8.83
CA ASN A 130 16.30 -11.23 -7.87
C ASN A 130 15.49 -10.30 -6.94
N VAL A 131 14.28 -10.70 -6.55
CA VAL A 131 13.39 -9.86 -5.71
C VAL A 131 14.05 -9.34 -4.43
N LEU A 132 14.92 -10.13 -3.81
CA LEU A 132 15.60 -9.72 -2.57
C LEU A 132 16.61 -8.59 -2.81
N ARG A 133 17.30 -8.62 -3.96
CA ARG A 133 18.20 -7.53 -4.37
C ARG A 133 17.39 -6.25 -4.62
N PHE A 134 16.25 -6.39 -5.30
CA PHE A 134 15.34 -5.28 -5.52
C PHE A 134 14.84 -4.69 -4.18
N LEU A 135 14.35 -5.52 -3.25
CA LEU A 135 13.85 -5.07 -1.93
C LEU A 135 14.94 -4.48 -1.02
N GLN A 136 16.22 -4.79 -1.23
CA GLN A 136 17.32 -4.16 -0.50
C GLN A 136 17.67 -2.76 -1.04
N LYS A 137 17.37 -2.51 -2.32
CA LYS A 137 17.66 -1.26 -3.02
C LYS A 137 16.50 -0.27 -2.93
N ALA A 138 15.26 -0.77 -3.07
CA ALA A 138 14.02 0.01 -3.05
C ALA A 138 13.76 0.62 -1.68
#